data_AF-K1SPV3-F1
#
_entry.id   AF-K1SPV3-F1
#
_cell.length_a   1.000
_cell.length_b   1.000
_cell.length_c   1.000
_cell.angle_alpha   90.00
_cell.angle_beta   90.00
_cell.angle_gamma   90.00
#
_symmetry.space_group_name_H-M   'P 1'
#
loop_
_entity.id
_entity.type
_entity.pdbx_description
1 polymer ?
#
loop_
_entity_poly.entity_id
_entity_poly.type
_entity_poly.pdbx_seq_one_letter_code
_entity_poly.pdbx_strand_id
1 'polypeptide(L)'
;RTGDLENAAAYLAKFSPVKGIPGALINAQNYGLQGDVAVEQQNYAAAVKFYEKAVAAADNNMTAPMYLRKAGLAEQAQGNTEKAAAYYERILTSYPASMEAREAEKLLGGATK
;
A
#
# COMPACT_ATOMS: atom_id res chain seq x y z
N ARG A 1 7.56 -19.82 -10.41
CA ARG A 1 7.70 -18.57 -9.62
C ARG A 1 7.43 -17.33 -10.47
N THR A 2 8.24 -16.98 -11.47
CA THR A 2 7.94 -15.80 -12.33
C THR A 2 6.64 -15.93 -13.12
N GLY A 3 6.38 -17.09 -13.74
CA GLY A 3 5.13 -17.34 -14.45
C GLY A 3 3.88 -17.30 -13.56
N ASP A 4 4.00 -17.62 -12.27
CA ASP A 4 2.87 -17.55 -11.32
C ASP A 4 2.52 -16.09 -10.98
N LEU A 5 3.54 -15.23 -10.86
CA LEU A 5 3.38 -13.80 -10.60
C LEU A 5 2.79 -13.06 -11.80
N GLU A 6 3.23 -13.38 -13.01
CA GLU A 6 2.68 -12.80 -14.25
C GLU A 6 1.21 -13.16 -14.44
N ASN A 7 0.85 -14.41 -14.17
CA ASN A 7 -0.53 -14.85 -14.19
C ASN A 7 -1.37 -14.12 -13.12
N ALA A 8 -0.87 -14.01 -11.88
CA ALA A 8 -1.57 -13.29 -10.81
C ALA A 8 -1.82 -11.82 -11.19
N ALA A 9 -0.80 -11.13 -11.73
CA ALA A 9 -0.95 -9.76 -12.22
C ALA A 9 -2.02 -9.66 -13.32
N ALA A 10 -2.01 -10.57 -14.30
CA ALA A 10 -2.97 -10.60 -15.39
C ALA A 10 -4.41 -10.86 -14.90
N TYR A 11 -4.59 -11.72 -13.90
CA TYR A 11 -5.91 -11.97 -13.29
C TYR A 11 -6.43 -10.75 -12.54
N LEU A 12 -5.61 -10.13 -11.69
CA LEU A 12 -6.00 -8.95 -10.91
C LEU A 12 -6.27 -7.73 -11.80
N ALA A 13 -5.56 -7.59 -12.93
CA ALA A 13 -5.75 -6.49 -13.87
C ALA A 13 -7.12 -6.53 -14.59
N LYS A 14 -7.75 -7.71 -14.68
CA LYS A 14 -9.09 -7.88 -15.28
C LYS A 14 -10.23 -7.52 -14.32
N PHE A 15 -9.93 -7.31 -13.04
CA PHE A 15 -10.93 -6.98 -12.05
C PHE A 15 -11.58 -5.61 -12.36
N SER A 16 -12.91 -5.58 -12.34
CA SER A 16 -13.69 -4.36 -12.56
C SER A 16 -14.18 -3.80 -11.21
N PRO A 17 -13.99 -2.49 -10.96
CA PRO A 17 -14.42 -1.89 -9.70
C PRO A 17 -15.91 -2.09 -9.41
N VAL A 18 -16.22 -2.51 -8.18
CA VAL A 18 -17.60 -2.73 -7.71
C VAL A 18 -18.07 -1.50 -6.91
N LYS A 19 -19.36 -1.14 -7.05
CA LYS A 19 -19.96 0.03 -6.38
C LYS A 19 -20.42 -0.30 -4.94
N GLY A 20 -20.53 0.74 -4.10
CA GLY A 20 -21.01 0.64 -2.71
C GLY A 20 -19.92 0.39 -1.67
N ILE A 21 -20.27 0.42 -0.38
CA ILE A 21 -19.33 0.27 0.75
C ILE A 21 -18.57 -1.09 0.71
N PRO A 22 -19.23 -2.24 0.44
CA PRO A 22 -18.49 -3.48 0.22
C PRO A 22 -17.57 -3.39 -0.99
N GLY A 23 -17.99 -2.68 -2.04
CA GLY A 23 -17.22 -2.49 -3.27
C GLY A 23 -15.93 -1.72 -3.07
N ALA A 24 -15.94 -0.65 -2.27
CA ALA A 24 -14.75 0.13 -1.94
C ALA A 24 -13.64 -0.73 -1.31
N LEU A 25 -14.00 -1.58 -0.33
CA LEU A 25 -13.05 -2.49 0.33
C LEU A 25 -12.50 -3.55 -0.63
N ILE A 26 -13.35 -4.12 -1.48
CA ILE A 26 -12.90 -5.11 -2.49
C ILE A 26 -11.95 -4.45 -3.50
N ASN A 27 -12.25 -3.23 -3.96
CA ASN A 27 -11.40 -2.49 -4.87
C ASN A 27 -10.04 -2.19 -4.23
N ALA A 28 -10.03 -1.75 -2.97
CA ALA A 28 -8.81 -1.52 -2.22
C ALA A 28 -7.98 -2.81 -2.07
N GLN A 29 -8.63 -3.93 -1.76
CA GLN A 29 -7.96 -5.23 -1.68
C GLN A 29 -7.34 -5.65 -3.02
N ASN A 30 -8.07 -5.50 -4.12
CA ASN A 30 -7.55 -5.83 -5.45
C ASN A 30 -6.29 -5.01 -5.79
N TYR A 31 -6.33 -3.70 -5.54
CA TYR A 31 -5.15 -2.85 -5.72
C TYR A 31 -4.01 -3.22 -4.76
N GLY A 32 -4.33 -3.53 -3.51
CA GLY A 32 -3.36 -4.03 -2.53
C GLY A 32 -2.62 -5.27 -3.01
N LEU A 33 -3.34 -6.25 -3.56
CA LEU A 33 -2.76 -7.48 -4.11
C LEU A 33 -1.91 -7.21 -5.35
N GLN A 34 -2.30 -6.26 -6.21
CA GLN A 34 -1.44 -5.82 -7.33
C GLN A 34 -0.15 -5.18 -6.83
N GLY A 35 -0.22 -4.42 -5.74
CA GLY A 35 0.94 -3.86 -5.06
C GLY A 35 1.86 -4.95 -4.50
N ASP A 36 1.29 -5.96 -3.85
CA ASP A 36 2.04 -7.11 -3.30
C ASP A 36 2.74 -7.89 -4.42
N VAL A 37 2.06 -8.18 -5.53
CA VAL A 37 2.69 -8.82 -6.71
C VAL A 37 3.84 -7.97 -7.27
N ALA A 38 3.68 -6.65 -7.32
CA ALA A 38 4.73 -5.76 -7.78
C ALA A 38 5.95 -5.75 -6.82
N VAL A 39 5.74 -5.85 -5.51
CA VAL A 39 6.82 -6.02 -4.51
C VAL A 39 7.59 -7.33 -4.76
N GLU A 40 6.87 -8.43 -4.99
CA GLU A 40 7.49 -9.74 -5.29
C GLU A 40 8.30 -9.73 -6.60
N GLN A 41 7.90 -8.89 -7.56
CA GLN A 41 8.65 -8.62 -8.79
C GLN A 41 9.78 -7.60 -8.62
N GLN A 42 10.01 -7.10 -7.41
CA GLN A 42 10.95 -6.00 -7.09
C GLN A 42 10.65 -4.69 -7.84
N ASN A 43 9.43 -4.54 -8.38
CA ASN A 43 8.95 -3.33 -9.02
C ASN A 43 8.27 -2.42 -7.99
N TYR A 44 9.07 -1.91 -7.06
CA TYR A 44 8.59 -1.12 -5.92
C TYR A 44 7.89 0.18 -6.36
N ALA A 45 8.32 0.81 -7.45
CA ALA A 45 7.67 2.00 -8.00
C ALA A 45 6.23 1.71 -8.46
N ALA A 46 5.98 0.53 -9.06
CA ALA A 46 4.62 0.11 -9.39
C ALA A 46 3.83 -0.25 -8.13
N ALA A 47 4.47 -0.89 -7.14
CA ALA A 47 3.84 -1.25 -5.88
C ALA A 47 3.28 -0.01 -5.16
N VAL A 48 4.06 1.06 -5.04
CA VAL A 48 3.63 2.34 -4.45
C VAL A 48 2.36 2.85 -5.13
N LYS A 49 2.34 2.93 -6.46
CA LYS A 49 1.16 3.41 -7.23
C LYS A 49 -0.08 2.55 -6.97
N PHE A 50 0.07 1.24 -6.80
CA PHE A 50 -1.06 0.36 -6.50
C PHE A 50 -1.55 0.54 -5.06
N TYR A 51 -0.65 0.67 -4.09
CA TYR A 51 -1.07 0.97 -2.71
C TYR A 51 -1.76 2.33 -2.59
N GLU A 52 -1.32 3.35 -3.32
CA GLU A 52 -2.01 4.65 -3.36
C GLU A 52 -3.43 4.53 -3.93
N LYS A 53 -3.62 3.73 -4.98
CA LYS A 53 -4.96 3.42 -5.50
C LYS A 53 -5.80 2.67 -4.47
N ALA A 54 -5.20 1.77 -3.69
CA ALA A 54 -5.90 1.06 -2.62
C ALA A 54 -6.39 2.02 -1.53
N VAL A 55 -5.54 2.97 -1.10
CA VAL A 55 -5.91 4.03 -0.15
C VAL A 55 -7.04 4.90 -0.71
N ALA A 56 -6.94 5.33 -1.97
CA ALA A 56 -7.97 6.15 -2.60
C ALA A 56 -9.31 5.41 -2.78
N ALA A 57 -9.28 4.09 -2.95
CA ALA A 57 -10.48 3.28 -3.07
C ALA A 57 -11.24 3.12 -1.75
N ALA A 58 -10.55 3.12 -0.60
CA ALA A 58 -11.16 2.97 0.71
C ALA A 58 -10.41 3.76 1.79
N ASP A 59 -10.83 5.01 1.98
CA ASP A 59 -10.29 5.89 3.02
C ASP A 59 -10.95 5.60 4.38
N ASN A 60 -10.36 4.67 5.14
CA ASN A 60 -10.83 4.30 6.48
C ASN A 60 -9.66 3.79 7.34
N ASN A 61 -9.86 3.79 8.67
CA ASN A 61 -8.88 3.38 9.67
C ASN A 61 -8.47 1.89 9.62
N MET A 62 -9.14 1.05 8.82
CA MET A 62 -8.83 -0.39 8.76
C MET A 62 -7.88 -0.74 7.61
N THR A 63 -7.99 -0.08 6.46
CA THR A 63 -7.30 -0.50 5.23
C THR A 63 -6.34 0.54 4.67
N ALA A 64 -6.71 1.82 4.69
CA ALA A 64 -5.82 2.89 4.25
C ALA A 64 -4.46 2.91 4.98
N PRO A 65 -4.39 2.88 6.32
CA PRO A 65 -3.09 2.92 7.02
C PRO A 65 -2.23 1.68 6.76
N MET A 66 -2.83 0.51 6.56
CA MET A 66 -2.12 -0.70 6.11
C MET A 66 -1.43 -0.50 4.77
N TYR A 67 -2.12 0.06 3.77
CA TYR A 67 -1.56 0.29 2.44
C TYR A 67 -0.57 1.46 2.40
N LEU A 68 -0.78 2.51 3.19
CA LEU A 68 0.21 3.57 3.38
C LEU A 68 1.52 3.03 3.95
N ARG A 69 1.44 2.11 4.93
CA ARG A 69 2.64 1.48 5.50
C ARG A 69 3.39 0.66 4.45
N LYS A 70 2.67 -0.11 3.63
CA LYS A 70 3.26 -0.87 2.52
C LYS A 70 3.89 0.04 1.46
N ALA A 71 3.28 1.19 1.15
CA ALA A 71 3.87 2.19 0.26
C ALA A 71 5.18 2.76 0.84
N GLY A 72 5.19 3.10 2.14
CA GLY A 72 6.41 3.55 2.83
C GLY A 72 7.54 2.51 2.76
N LEU A 73 7.25 1.24 3.02
CA LEU A 73 8.23 0.16 2.92
C LEU A 73 8.78 -0.01 1.50
N ALA A 74 7.91 0.12 0.48
CA ALA A 74 8.32 0.05 -0.91
C ALA A 74 9.19 1.26 -1.33
N GLU A 75 8.93 2.47 -0.80
CA GLU A 75 9.83 3.62 -0.99
C GLU A 75 11.19 3.40 -0.30
N GLN A 76 11.22 2.81 0.91
CA GLN A 76 12.49 2.47 1.57
C GLN A 76 13.30 1.45 0.77
N ALA A 77 12.65 0.44 0.19
CA ALA A 77 13.31 -0.54 -0.67
C ALA A 77 13.94 0.10 -1.93
N GLN A 78 13.46 1.27 -2.34
CA GLN A 78 14.03 2.07 -3.44
C GLN A 78 15.11 3.06 -2.97
N GLY A 79 15.35 3.18 -1.66
CA GLY A 79 16.23 4.20 -1.08
C GLY A 79 15.59 5.60 -0.97
N ASN A 80 14.28 5.72 -1.21
CA ASN A 80 13.55 6.99 -1.18
C ASN A 80 13.06 7.32 0.24
N THR A 81 14.00 7.49 1.16
CA THR A 81 13.71 7.57 2.60
C THR A 81 12.79 8.74 2.97
N GLU A 82 12.91 9.89 2.31
CA GLU A 82 12.04 11.05 2.51
C GLU A 82 10.58 10.75 2.13
N LYS A 83 10.36 10.08 0.99
CA LYS A 83 9.01 9.67 0.57
C LYS A 83 8.42 8.62 1.51
N ALA A 84 9.25 7.70 1.99
CA ALA A 84 8.81 6.73 2.99
C ALA A 84 8.33 7.42 4.28
N ALA A 85 9.10 8.38 4.79
CA ALA A 85 8.74 9.17 5.96
C ALA A 85 7.38 9.86 5.78
N ALA A 86 7.14 10.48 4.61
CA ALA A 86 5.87 11.13 4.32
C ALA A 86 4.65 10.18 4.41
N TYR A 87 4.78 8.92 3.97
CA TYR A 87 3.70 7.94 4.14
C TYR A 87 3.47 7.58 5.61
N TYR A 88 4.54 7.42 6.41
CA TYR A 88 4.42 7.12 7.83
C TYR A 88 3.82 8.28 8.63
N GLU A 89 4.23 9.51 8.35
CA GLU A 89 3.63 10.72 8.92
C GLU A 89 2.15 10.82 8.58
N ARG A 90 1.76 10.47 7.35
CA ARG A 90 0.35 10.44 6.96
C ARG A 90 -0.46 9.43 7.78
N ILE A 91 0.12 8.28 8.14
CA ILE A 91 -0.54 7.30 9.03
C ILE A 91 -0.79 7.94 10.40
N LEU A 92 0.22 8.56 10.98
CA LEU A 92 0.14 9.16 12.31
C LEU A 92 -0.85 10.34 12.39
N THR A 93 -0.91 11.14 11.32
CA THR A 93 -1.75 12.35 11.27
C THR A 93 -3.20 12.05 10.88
N SER A 94 -3.41 11.19 9.88
CA SER A 94 -4.74 10.93 9.31
C SER A 94 -5.44 9.72 9.93
N TYR A 95 -4.68 8.76 10.48
CA TYR A 95 -5.22 7.52 11.04
C TYR A 95 -4.60 7.19 12.42
N PRO A 96 -4.63 8.12 13.40
CA PRO A 96 -3.95 7.95 14.69
C PRO A 96 -4.48 6.78 15.53
N ALA A 97 -5.72 6.34 15.30
CA ALA A 97 -6.34 5.21 15.99
C ALA A 97 -6.15 3.86 15.27
N SER A 98 -5.39 3.83 14.17
CA SER A 98 -5.14 2.59 13.40
C SER A 98 -4.15 1.66 14.11
N MET A 99 -4.18 0.38 13.72
CA MET A 99 -3.20 -0.59 14.22
C MET A 99 -1.78 -0.28 13.73
N GLU A 100 -1.64 0.36 12.56
CA GLU A 100 -0.37 0.70 11.96
C GLU A 100 0.30 1.92 12.58
N ALA A 101 -0.42 2.78 13.31
CA ALA A 101 0.13 4.03 13.85
C ALA A 101 1.41 3.80 14.68
N ARG A 102 1.39 2.83 15.59
CA ARG A 102 2.56 2.53 16.43
C ARG A 102 3.77 2.05 15.62
N GLU A 103 3.56 1.22 14.60
CA GLU A 103 4.67 0.76 13.75
C GLU A 103 5.15 1.87 12.80
N ALA A 104 4.24 2.74 12.32
CA ALA A 104 4.60 3.90 11.51
C ALA A 104 5.50 4.87 12.28
N GLU A 105 5.23 5.12 13.56
CA GLU A 105 6.10 5.95 14.42
C GLU A 105 7.52 5.38 14.51
N LYS A 106 7.64 4.07 14.73
CA LYS A 106 8.93 3.38 14.77
C LYS A 106 9.66 3.43 13.44
N LEU A 107 8.95 3.19 12.33
CA LEU A 107 9.52 3.23 10.98
C LEU A 107 9.98 4.65 10.60
N LEU A 108 9.21 5.67 10.97
CA LEU A 108 9.56 7.08 10.77
C LEU A 108 10.86 7.43 11.50
N GLY A 109 10.99 7.07 12.78
CA GLY A 109 12.21 7.29 13.55
C GLY A 109 13.44 6.52 13.04
N GLY A 110 13.24 5.48 12.23
CA GLY A 110 14.32 4.78 11.51
C GLY A 110 14.65 5.40 10.15
N ALA A 111 13.68 6.03 9.49
CA ALA A 111 13.85 6.70 8.21
C ALA A 111 14.57 8.05 8.34
N THR A 112 14.42 8.76 9.45
CA THR A 112 15.00 10.11 9.62
C THR A 112 16.36 10.13 10.32
N LYS A 113 17.02 8.98 10.47
CA LYS A 113 18.35 8.84 11.09
C LYS A 113 19.42 8.66 10.03
#